data_AF-A0A3D4P131-F1
#
_entry.id   AF-A0A3D4P131-F1
#
_cell.length_a   1.000
_cell.length_b   1.000
_cell.length_c   1.000
_cell.angle_alpha   90.00
_cell.angle_beta   90.00
_cell.angle_gamma   90.00
#
_symmetry.space_group_name_H-M   'P 1'
#
loop_
_entity.id
_entity.type
_entity.pdbx_description
1 polymer ?
#
loop_
_entity_poly.entity_id
_entity_poly.type
_entity_poly.pdbx_seq_one_letter_code
_entity_poly.pdbx_strand_id
1 'polypeptide(L)' 'PISIIIPCHRVIGSDGRLVGYGGGLWRKEWLLAHERKNASRRRGAR' A
#
# COMPACT_ATOMS: atom_id res chain seq x y z
N PRO A 1 -2.33 -13.38 10.66
CA PRO A 1 -2.53 -12.03 10.09
C PRO A 1 -2.49 -12.05 8.55
N ILE A 2 -3.63 -11.72 7.90
CA ILE A 2 -3.80 -11.78 6.45
C ILE A 2 -3.57 -10.38 5.83
N SER A 3 -2.37 -9.82 6.02
CA SER A 3 -2.04 -8.39 5.77
C SER A 3 -2.10 -7.93 4.30
N ILE A 4 -2.23 -8.86 3.36
CA ILE A 4 -2.39 -8.54 1.93
C ILE A 4 -3.87 -8.54 1.54
N ILE A 5 -4.64 -9.54 1.99
CA ILE A 5 -6.08 -9.64 1.70
C ILE A 5 -6.85 -8.56 2.47
N ILE A 6 -6.52 -8.37 3.75
CA ILE A 6 -6.96 -7.20 4.51
C ILE A 6 -5.93 -6.10 4.23
N PRO A 7 -6.27 -5.03 3.50
CA PRO A 7 -5.31 -4.06 2.98
C PRO A 7 -4.88 -3.05 4.06
N CYS A 8 -4.37 -3.54 5.20
CA CYS A 8 -3.93 -2.69 6.30
C CYS A 8 -2.72 -1.81 5.93
N HIS A 9 -1.99 -2.16 4.85
CA HIS A 9 -0.99 -1.27 4.25
C HIS A 9 -1.59 0.00 3.63
N ARG A 10 -2.90 0.07 3.38
CA ARG A 10 -3.59 1.28 2.88
C ARG A 10 -4.04 2.24 3.97
N VAL A 11 -3.96 1.86 5.25
CA VAL A 11 -4.28 2.74 6.38
C VAL A 11 -3.08 3.65 6.67
N ILE A 12 -3.29 4.96 6.66
CA ILE A 12 -2.24 6.00 6.84
C ILE A 12 -2.52 6.77 8.13
N GLY A 13 -1.47 7.26 8.81
CA GLY A 13 -1.63 8.14 9.96
C GLY A 13 -2.36 9.43 9.58
N SER A 14 -3.03 10.06 10.54
CA SER A 14 -3.73 11.34 10.33
C SER A 14 -2.79 12.49 9.96
N ASP A 15 -1.51 12.36 10.28
CA ASP A 15 -0.42 13.24 9.89
C ASP A 15 0.14 12.94 8.48
N GLY A 16 -0.45 11.97 7.77
CA GLY A 16 -0.02 11.54 6.44
C GLY A 16 1.18 10.60 6.43
N ARG A 17 1.70 10.19 7.60
CA ARG A 17 2.87 9.32 7.70
C ARG A 17 2.50 7.84 7.68
N LEU A 18 3.43 7.02 7.23
CA LEU A 18 3.30 5.57 7.33
C LEU A 18 3.61 5.13 8.76
N VAL A 19 2.59 4.58 9.39
CA VAL A 19 2.66 4.05 10.75
C VAL A 19 2.21 2.59 10.75
N GLY A 20 2.63 1.84 11.77
CA GLY A 20 2.06 0.53 12.13
C GLY A 20 1.85 -0.45 10.98
N TYR A 21 2.75 -1.43 10.84
CA TYR A 21 2.53 -2.55 9.93
C TYR A 21 3.22 -3.80 10.45
N GLY A 22 2.48 -4.90 10.61
CA GLY A 22 3.01 -6.16 11.13
C GLY A 22 4.15 -6.76 10.28
N GLY A 23 4.30 -6.30 9.03
CA GLY A 23 5.41 -6.66 8.15
C GLY A 23 6.53 -5.62 8.04
N GLY A 24 6.53 -4.59 8.86
CA GLY A 24 7.48 -3.48 8.78
C GLY A 24 7.14 -2.44 7.70
N LEU A 25 7.51 -1.19 7.94
CA LEU A 25 7.11 -0.05 7.11
C LEU A 25 7.60 -0.16 5.65
N TRP A 26 8.79 -0.74 5.43
CA TRP A 26 9.34 -0.93 4.08
C TRP A 26 8.43 -1.77 3.17
N ARG A 27 7.76 -2.81 3.72
CA ARG A 27 6.80 -3.63 2.95
C ARG A 27 5.55 -2.84 2.64
N LYS A 28 5.08 -2.02 3.58
CA LYS A 28 3.91 -1.14 3.40
C LYS A 28 4.16 -0.12 2.28
N GLU A 29 5.34 0.50 2.28
CA GLU A 29 5.80 1.39 1.21
C GLU A 29 5.83 0.71 -0.16
N TRP A 30 6.46 -0.47 -0.22
CA TRP A 30 6.56 -1.24 -1.46
C TRP A 30 5.18 -1.62 -2.02
N LEU A 31 4.26 -2.10 -1.17
CA LEU A 31 2.91 -2.49 -1.57
C LEU A 31 2.14 -1.29 -2.14
N LEU A 32 2.20 -0.13 -1.49
CA LEU A 32 1.56 1.09 -1.98
C LEU A 32 2.13 1.52 -3.34
N ALA A 33 3.46 1.46 -3.51
CA ALA A 33 4.10 1.77 -4.79
C ALA A 33 3.70 0.76 -5.89
N HIS A 34 3.65 -0.52 -5.55
CA HIS A 34 3.26 -1.60 -6.47
C HIS A 34 1.81 -1.43 -6.95
N GLU A 35 0.88 -1.12 -6.05
CA GLU A 35 -0.52 -0.85 -6.39
C GLU A 35 -0.68 0.37 -7.29
N ARG A 36 0.06 1.45 -7.02
CA ARG A 36 0.07 2.66 -7.87
C ARG A 36 0.52 2.36 -9.31
N LYS A 37 1.56 1.55 -9.48
CA LYS A 37 2.03 1.10 -10.81
C LYS A 37 0.97 0.26 -11.53
N ASN A 38 0.26 -0.61 -10.81
CA ASN A 38 -0.81 -1.40 -11.40
C ASN A 38 -2.01 -0.51 -11.80
N ALA A 39 -2.32 0.52 -11.00
CA ALA A 39 -3.35 1.49 -11.34
C ALA A 39 -2.98 2.34 -12.58
N SER A 40 -1.71 2.74 -12.76
CA SER A 40 -1.28 3.46 -13.95
C SER A 40 -1.32 2.59 -15.21
N ARG A 41 -0.90 1.31 -15.11
CA ARG A 41 -1.00 0.35 -16.21
C ARG A 41 -2.43 0.16 -16.70
N ARG A 42 -3.41 0.16 -15.79
CA ARG A 42 -4.84 0.06 -16.14
C ARG A 42 -5.40 1.32 -16.81
N ARG A 43 -4.82 2.50 -16.53
CA ARG A 43 -5.25 3.76 -17.14
C ARG A 43 -4.71 3.99 -18.55
N GLY A 44 -3.50 3.51 -18.85
CA GLY A 44 -2.92 3.62 -20.19
C GLY A 44 -3.43 2.56 -21.19
N ALA A 45 -4.22 1.59 -20.73
CA ALA A 45 -4.85 0.56 -21.56
C ALA A 45 -6.31 0.92 -21.93
N ARG A 46 -6.71 2.18 -21.72
CA ARG A 46 -8.04 2.72 -22.02
C ARG A 46 -7.88 3.90 -22.96
#